data_AF-A0A2T6ZZ44-F1
#
_entry.id   AF-A0A2T6ZZ44-F1
#
_cell.length_a   1.000
_cell.length_b   1.000
_cell.length_c   1.000
_cell.angle_alpha   90.00
_cell.angle_beta   90.00
_cell.angle_gamma   90.00
#
_symmetry.space_group_name_H-M   'P 1'
#
loop_
_entity.id
_entity.type
_entity.pdbx_description
1 polymer ?
#
loop_
_entity_poly.entity_id
_entity_poly.type
_entity_poly.pdbx_seq_one_letter_code
_entity_poly.pdbx_strand_id
1 'polypeptide(L)'
;NYGFTDEMSIEVGGLYGLHLVWRESTERWHEDCVGAMKKQGVSVLCWGMIGLGWKWPFHVWKAETDDEREKASAAIAILEAQ
;
A
#
# COMPACT_ATOMS: atom_id res chain seq x y z
N ASN A 1 3.31 -30.42 -2.26
CA ASN A 1 3.48 -28.98 -2.56
C ASN A 1 2.40 -28.21 -1.84
N TYR A 2 2.69 -27.76 -0.63
CA TYR A 2 1.84 -26.85 0.12
C TYR A 2 2.40 -25.44 -0.06
N GLY A 3 1.54 -24.49 -0.36
CA GLY A 3 1.88 -23.08 -0.36
C GLY A 3 0.91 -22.33 0.54
N PHE A 4 1.44 -21.33 1.23
CA PHE A 4 0.66 -20.39 2.03
C PHE A 4 0.22 -19.26 1.11
N THR A 5 -0.95 -18.71 1.36
CA THR A 5 -1.47 -17.58 0.60
C THR A 5 -2.15 -16.60 1.55
N ASP A 6 -2.00 -15.32 1.26
CA ASP A 6 -2.53 -14.24 2.09
C ASP A 6 -2.64 -12.94 1.28
N GLU A 7 -3.49 -12.04 1.75
CA GLU A 7 -3.52 -10.65 1.33
C GLU A 7 -2.67 -9.76 2.27
N MET A 8 -1.97 -8.78 1.70
CA MET A 8 -1.09 -7.89 2.45
C MET A 8 -1.19 -6.45 1.90
N SER A 9 -1.23 -5.47 2.81
CA SER A 9 -1.09 -4.05 2.49
C SER A 9 0.35 -3.59 2.73
N ILE A 10 0.96 -2.96 1.74
CA ILE A 10 2.34 -2.46 1.79
C ILE A 10 2.30 -0.94 1.67
N GLU A 11 2.71 -0.24 2.73
CA GLU A 11 2.86 1.22 2.73
C GLU A 11 4.22 1.61 2.13
N VAL A 12 4.22 2.36 1.02
CA VAL A 12 5.44 2.87 0.40
C VAL A 12 5.96 4.03 1.26
N GLY A 13 7.19 3.89 1.77
CA GLY A 13 7.80 4.90 2.63
C GLY A 13 7.27 4.89 4.08
N GLY A 14 6.52 3.87 4.50
CA GLY A 14 5.93 3.74 5.84
C GLY A 14 6.91 3.53 7.00
N LEU A 15 8.21 3.75 6.79
CA LEU A 15 9.26 3.54 7.79
C LEU A 15 9.45 4.78 8.68
N TYR A 16 9.82 4.55 9.94
CA TYR A 16 10.27 5.60 10.85
C TYR A 16 11.73 5.94 10.54
N GLY A 17 12.01 7.11 9.98
CA GLY A 17 13.39 7.58 9.77
C GLY A 17 13.54 8.60 8.64
N LEU A 18 14.74 9.18 8.53
CA LEU A 18 15.11 10.02 7.39
C LEU A 18 15.37 9.10 6.18
N HIS A 19 14.59 9.28 5.12
CA HIS A 19 14.82 8.59 3.86
C HIS A 19 15.61 9.48 2.89
N LEU A 20 16.56 8.87 2.19
CA LEU A 20 17.28 9.51 1.11
C LEU A 20 16.41 9.46 -0.15
N VAL A 21 15.61 10.49 -0.36
CA VAL A 21 14.88 10.69 -1.62
C VAL A 21 15.84 11.36 -2.59
N TRP A 22 16.33 10.63 -3.59
CA TRP A 22 17.01 11.25 -4.72
C TRP A 22 15.97 11.73 -5.74
N ARG A 23 16.22 12.90 -6.34
CA ARG A 23 15.34 13.52 -7.33
C ARG A 23 16.10 13.65 -8.64
N GLU A 24 15.51 13.24 -9.76
CA GLU A 24 16.07 13.57 -11.07
C GLU A 24 15.90 15.07 -11.37
N SER A 25 16.81 15.68 -12.13
CA SER A 25 16.80 17.13 -12.39
C SER A 25 15.55 17.62 -13.15
N THR A 26 14.82 16.71 -13.78
CA THR A 26 13.60 16.94 -14.57
C THR A 26 12.31 16.81 -13.75
N GLU A 27 12.37 16.28 -12.53
CA GLU A 27 11.19 16.06 -11.69
C GLU A 27 10.77 17.34 -10.95
N ARG A 28 9.46 17.59 -10.94
CA ARG A 28 8.87 18.74 -10.25
C ARG A 28 9.03 18.57 -8.74
N TRP A 29 9.50 19.62 -8.08
CA TRP A 29 9.58 19.66 -6.62
C TRP A 29 8.19 19.62 -5.99
N HIS A 30 7.99 18.67 -5.08
CA HIS A 30 6.82 18.63 -4.19
C HIS A 30 7.26 19.11 -2.80
N GLU A 31 6.53 20.06 -2.23
CA GLU A 31 6.81 20.62 -0.89
C GLU A 31 6.84 19.55 0.21
N ASP A 32 6.18 18.41 -0.01
CA ASP A 32 6.18 17.25 0.89
C ASP A 32 7.55 16.52 0.96
N CYS A 33 8.52 16.85 0.09
CA CYS A 33 9.84 16.20 0.03
C CYS A 33 10.81 16.61 1.16
N VAL A 34 10.53 17.69 1.91
CA VAL A 34 11.40 18.14 3.02
C VAL A 34 10.77 17.78 4.34
N GLY A 35 11.14 16.61 4.88
CA GLY A 35 10.88 16.29 6.29
C GLY A 35 9.42 16.24 6.71
N ALA A 36 8.50 15.89 5.80
CA ALA A 36 7.09 15.71 6.16
C ALA A 36 6.94 14.52 7.13
N MET A 37 6.59 14.82 8.38
CA MET A 37 5.99 13.86 9.28
C MET A 37 4.81 13.18 8.57
N LYS A 38 4.89 11.84 8.50
CA LYS A 38 3.88 10.86 8.10
C LYS A 38 2.47 11.44 7.88
N LYS A 39 2.14 11.78 6.64
CA LYS A 39 0.82 11.40 6.11
C LYS A 39 0.94 9.93 5.73
N GLN A 40 -0.06 9.10 6.03
CA GLN A 40 -0.11 7.70 5.59
C GLN A 40 0.36 7.64 4.13
N GLY A 41 1.47 6.94 3.89
CA GLY A 41 2.05 6.83 2.56
C GLY A 41 1.08 6.14 1.62
N VAL A 42 1.32 6.29 0.31
CA VAL A 42 0.57 5.50 -0.68
C VAL A 42 0.77 4.02 -0.35
N SER A 43 -0.32 3.30 -0.14
CA SER A 43 -0.31 1.86 0.11
C SER A 43 -0.72 1.09 -1.13
N VAL A 44 -0.23 -0.14 -1.21
CA VAL A 44 -0.56 -1.10 -2.27
C VAL A 44 -1.12 -2.35 -1.60
N LEU A 45 -2.30 -2.78 -2.02
CA LEU A 45 -2.85 -4.07 -1.64
C LEU A 45 -2.39 -5.14 -2.63
N CYS A 46 -1.85 -6.23 -2.11
CA CYS A 46 -1.45 -7.37 -2.92
C CYS A 46 -1.91 -8.69 -2.32
N TRP A 47 -2.14 -9.66 -3.19
CA TRP A 47 -2.28 -11.07 -2.83
C TRP A 47 -1.03 -11.81 -3.27
N GLY A 48 -0.55 -12.71 -2.42
CA GLY A 48 0.62 -13.52 -2.70
C GLY A 48 0.40 -14.98 -2.32
N MET A 49 1.14 -15.84 -3.00
CA MET A 49 1.41 -17.20 -2.54
C MET A 49 2.90 -17.31 -2.19
N ILE A 50 3.25 -18.09 -1.18
CA ILE A 50 4.64 -18.41 -0.82
C ILE A 50 4.76 -19.91 -0.52
N GLY A 51 5.82 -20.53 -1.03
CA GLY A 51 6.16 -21.93 -0.83
C GLY A 51 7.66 -22.15 -1.05
N LEU A 52 8.17 -23.28 -0.58
CA LEU A 52 9.61 -23.58 -0.62
C LEU A 52 10.17 -23.68 -2.04
N GLY A 53 11.28 -22.98 -2.30
CA GLY A 53 12.16 -23.19 -3.45
C GLY A 53 11.82 -22.44 -4.75
N TRP A 54 10.75 -21.63 -4.79
CA TRP A 54 10.32 -20.95 -6.01
C TRP A 54 9.74 -19.55 -5.74
N LYS A 55 9.81 -18.66 -6.74
CA LYS A 55 9.03 -17.43 -6.76
C LYS A 55 7.60 -17.79 -7.17
N TRP A 56 6.66 -17.43 -6.33
CA TRP A 56 5.24 -17.75 -6.49
C TRP A 56 4.47 -16.55 -7.06
N PRO A 57 3.27 -16.77 -7.61
CA PRO A 57 2.48 -15.69 -8.19
C PRO A 57 2.09 -14.66 -7.13
N PHE A 58 1.95 -13.43 -7.59
CA PHE A 58 1.40 -12.33 -6.81
C PHE A 58 0.48 -11.51 -7.72
N HIS A 59 -0.53 -10.91 -7.12
CA HIS A 59 -1.44 -9.99 -7.79
C HIS A 59 -1.44 -8.67 -7.01
N VAL A 60 -1.31 -7.56 -7.73
CA VAL A 60 -1.41 -6.22 -7.15
C VAL A 60 -2.72 -5.61 -7.62
N TRP A 61 -3.58 -5.25 -6.68
CA TRP A 61 -4.82 -4.55 -7.01
C TRP A 61 -4.53 -3.12 -7.45
N LYS A 62 -5.40 -2.61 -8.32
CA LYS A 62 -5.42 -1.18 -8.63
C LYS A 62 -5.87 -0.40 -7.41
N ALA A 63 -5.43 0.85 -7.30
CA ALA A 63 -5.97 1.77 -6.32
C ALA A 63 -7.49 1.87 -6.50
N GLU A 64 -8.22 1.76 -5.38
CA GLU A 64 -9.66 1.98 -5.36
C GLU A 64 -9.99 3.39 -5.83
N THR A 65 -11.11 3.53 -6.52
CA THR A 65 -11.70 4.83 -6.82
C THR A 65 -12.30 5.44 -5.56
N ASP A 66 -12.51 6.76 -5.56
CA ASP A 66 -13.11 7.45 -4.41
C ASP A 66 -14.50 6.89 -4.06
N ASP A 67 -15.30 6.52 -5.07
CA ASP A 67 -16.63 5.90 -4.90
C ASP A 67 -16.55 4.49 -4.29
N GLU A 68 -15.60 3.66 -4.73
CA GLU A 68 -15.36 2.34 -4.12
C GLU A 68 -14.94 2.48 -2.66
N ARG A 69 -14.08 3.44 -2.34
CA ARG A 69 -13.63 3.72 -0.97
C ARG A 69 -14.78 4.19 -0.08
N GLU A 70 -15.64 5.09 -0.57
CA GLU A 70 -16.81 5.56 0.18
C GLU A 70 -17.80 4.43 0.47
N LYS A 71 -18.06 3.57 -0.53
CA LYS A 71 -18.92 2.39 -0.37
C LYS A 71 -18.34 1.40 0.64
N ALA A 72 -17.03 1.13 0.56
CA ALA A 72 -16.35 0.26 1.50
C ALA A 72 -16.41 0.82 2.93
N SER A 73 -16.16 2.11 3.11
CA SER A 73 -16.25 2.78 4.41
C SER A 73 -17.66 2.72 5.00
N ALA A 74 -18.70 2.95 4.19
CA ALA A 74 -20.08 2.82 4.63
C ALA A 74 -20.44 1.39 5.04
N ALA A 75 -19.98 0.38 4.28
CA ALA A 75 -20.21 -1.02 4.60
C ALA A 75 -19.51 -1.44 5.91
N ILE A 76 -18.28 -0.98 6.14
CA ILE A 76 -17.55 -1.22 7.40
C ILE A 76 -18.30 -0.60 8.58
N ALA A 77 -18.75 0.65 8.45
CA ALA A 77 -19.50 1.33 9.52
C ALA A 77 -20.80 0.60 9.89
N ILE A 78 -21.47 -0.03 8.92
CA ILE A 78 -22.66 -0.86 9.17
C ILE A 78 -22.29 -2.14 9.94
N LEU A 79 -21.19 -2.80 9.59
CA LEU A 79 -20.74 -4.03 10.25
C LEU A 79 -20.27 -3.78 11.69
N GLU A 80 -19.60 -2.66 11.95
CA GLU A 80 -19.14 -2.29 13.30
C GLU A 80 -20.29 -1.87 14.24
N ALA A 81 -21.46 -1.53 13.68
CA ALA A 81 -22.65 -1.16 14.43
C ALA A 81 -23.53 -2.35 14.86
N GLN A 82 -23.18 -3.58 14.47
CA GLN A 82 -23.86 -4.83 14.85
C GLN A 82 -23.27 -5.43 16.12
#